data_AF-A0A3S0ZYZ7-F1
#
_entry.id   AF-A0A3S0ZYZ7-F1
#
_cell.length_a   1.000
_cell.length_b   1.000
_cell.length_c   1.000
_cell.angle_alpha   90.00
_cell.angle_beta   90.00
_cell.angle_gamma   90.00
#
_symmetry.space_group_name_H-M   'P 1'
#
loop_
_entity.id
_entity.type
_entity.pdbx_description
1 polymer ?
#
loop_
_entity_poly.entity_id
_entity_poly.type
_entity_poly.pdbx_seq_one_letter_code
_entity_poly.pdbx_strand_id
1 'polypeptide(L)'
;MAGVVLETLGNRKLSILIISLLLILVAFFLVGGLVSPAPNNVIATTAINCLDEEREWQLGTLKPYLPRGKQKCRPLEDLHKDKTISDQKVDPNQIVFSQMIPLIRDNTQLKMSRWFQNLIGVVDLDIEFSSNNPYSEEKSPEMLLEAKLFGRFKQETDDDWRLIAAAQERRTLECSIEKDQREEGDSYNCDLLPLFELGSVYYDFYLINIRLPISEKNNYNRKIGRLSNLKVIFIHQNGGFTKVWFSMKTVMFPMVLAALCWFWHRVVSQERSTNLTERTLFSLGIILSIMNCPVEWFTLGFNLPFMVLLNDIRDGAFYAMLLSFWIIFVGEHMLDQIERNKLSAYWKHLTVVLLACLSLLIFEMCERGRQLVNPFFSIWSSEVGSVAAFTFIIVASIAACVYFLFLCFLVFKVFRNISTKRSSLLHMSTFRRKYYSGLIFRFKFLMIVTLLCAALTVIFFILGQVSEGEWKWGDEDINIEYTSAFLTGVYGMWNVYVMALLALYAPSHKHFPASADDNSETLSQEEEVQLTQVPSTSASEGSNLTAFMAKTAAD
;
A
#
# COMPACT_ATOMS: atom_id res chain seq x y z
N MET A 1 33.62 -2.57 26.22
CA MET A 1 32.37 -2.20 25.48
C MET A 1 31.14 -3.02 25.90
N ALA A 2 29.95 -2.38 26.02
CA ALA A 2 28.68 -3.09 26.23
C ALA A 2 28.19 -3.75 24.92
N GLY A 3 27.93 -5.06 24.97
CA GLY A 3 27.34 -5.81 23.85
C GLY A 3 25.88 -5.44 23.64
N VAL A 4 25.33 -5.84 22.49
CA VAL A 4 23.90 -5.71 22.21
C VAL A 4 23.13 -6.85 22.89
N VAL A 5 21.85 -6.66 23.20
CA VAL A 5 20.98 -7.66 23.83
C VAL A 5 21.06 -9.02 23.13
N LEU A 6 21.06 -9.04 21.79
CA LEU A 6 21.21 -10.25 20.97
C LEU A 6 22.49 -11.06 21.25
N GLU A 7 23.60 -10.42 21.61
CA GLU A 7 24.87 -11.12 21.90
C GLU A 7 24.97 -11.63 23.34
N THR A 8 24.21 -11.02 24.25
CA THR A 8 24.28 -11.31 25.69
C THR A 8 23.15 -12.24 26.15
N LEU A 9 22.17 -12.53 25.28
CA LEU A 9 21.13 -13.50 25.52
C LEU A 9 21.66 -14.93 25.36
N GLY A 10 21.35 -15.80 26.33
CA GLY A 10 21.56 -17.23 26.16
C GLY A 10 20.58 -17.82 25.14
N ASN A 11 21.02 -18.87 24.42
CA ASN A 11 20.23 -19.53 23.37
C ASN A 11 18.82 -19.93 23.82
N ARG A 12 18.66 -20.35 25.08
CA ARG A 12 17.34 -20.69 25.65
C ARG A 12 16.39 -19.49 25.69
N LYS A 13 16.88 -18.32 26.12
CA LYS A 13 16.07 -17.09 26.17
C LYS A 13 15.75 -16.58 24.76
N LEU A 14 16.70 -16.70 23.84
CA LEU A 14 16.51 -16.32 22.44
C LEU A 14 15.45 -17.20 21.78
N SER A 15 15.51 -18.53 22.00
CA SER A 15 14.51 -19.47 21.49
C SER A 15 13.11 -19.20 22.06
N ILE A 16 12.99 -18.92 23.37
CA ILE A 16 11.71 -18.55 23.98
C ILE A 16 11.15 -17.27 23.34
N LEU A 17 11.99 -16.26 23.13
CA LEU A 17 11.58 -15.01 22.49
C LEU A 17 11.11 -15.25 21.05
N ILE A 18 11.85 -16.02 20.25
CA ILE A 18 11.46 -16.35 18.87
C ILE A 18 10.14 -17.10 18.83
N ILE A 19 9.95 -18.12 19.68
CA ILE A 19 8.69 -18.87 19.77
C ILE A 19 7.54 -17.93 20.16
N SER A 20 7.76 -17.03 21.11
CA SER A 20 6.73 -16.06 21.52
C SER A 20 6.34 -15.10 20.39
N LEU A 21 7.31 -14.60 19.61
CA LEU A 21 7.05 -13.74 18.46
C LEU A 21 6.30 -14.51 17.35
N LEU A 22 6.64 -15.78 17.14
CA LEU A 22 5.96 -16.64 16.17
C LEU A 22 4.51 -16.91 16.58
N LEU A 23 4.25 -17.16 17.87
CA LEU A 23 2.88 -17.33 18.38
C LEU A 23 2.06 -16.03 18.22
N ILE A 24 2.65 -14.87 18.49
CA ILE A 24 2.00 -13.57 18.26
C ILE A 24 1.70 -13.38 16.76
N LEU A 25 2.65 -13.76 15.88
CA LEU A 25 2.44 -13.69 14.43
C LEU A 25 1.27 -14.57 13.99
N VAL A 26 1.24 -15.83 14.44
CA VAL A 26 0.13 -16.76 14.17
C VAL A 26 -1.19 -16.18 14.67
N ALA A 27 -1.22 -15.54 15.85
CA ALA A 27 -2.42 -14.89 16.35
C ALA A 27 -2.96 -13.81 15.40
N PHE A 28 -2.10 -13.03 14.74
CA PHE A 28 -2.57 -12.03 13.76
C PHE A 28 -3.19 -12.63 12.50
N PHE A 29 -2.62 -13.74 12.01
CA PHE A 29 -3.23 -14.49 10.90
C PHE A 29 -4.57 -15.09 11.31
N LEU A 30 -4.68 -15.64 12.53
CA LEU A 30 -5.93 -16.20 13.05
C LEU A 30 -7.00 -15.13 13.26
N VAL A 31 -6.63 -13.94 13.76
CA VAL A 31 -7.57 -12.81 13.90
C VAL A 31 -8.10 -12.37 12.54
N GLY A 32 -7.27 -12.31 11.51
CA GLY A 32 -7.75 -12.02 10.15
C GLY A 32 -8.64 -13.13 9.61
N GLY A 33 -8.14 -14.36 9.57
CA GLY A 33 -8.84 -15.47 8.90
C GLY A 33 -10.07 -16.01 9.60
N LEU A 34 -10.17 -15.91 10.93
CA LEU A 34 -11.30 -16.46 11.71
C LEU A 34 -12.26 -15.41 12.26
N VAL A 35 -11.79 -14.17 12.49
CA VAL A 35 -12.60 -13.11 13.12
C VAL A 35 -12.99 -12.03 12.12
N SER A 36 -12.11 -11.69 11.19
CA SER A 36 -12.38 -10.64 10.22
C SER A 36 -13.08 -11.18 8.97
N PRO A 37 -14.19 -10.59 8.54
CA PRO A 37 -14.78 -10.91 7.25
C PRO A 37 -13.89 -10.42 6.10
N ALA A 38 -14.27 -10.76 4.86
CA ALA A 38 -13.68 -10.20 3.64
C ALA A 38 -13.50 -8.67 3.73
N PRO A 39 -12.35 -8.13 3.28
CA PRO A 39 -12.02 -6.72 3.46
C PRO A 39 -12.97 -5.77 2.72
N ASN A 40 -13.47 -6.20 1.56
CA ASN A 40 -14.38 -5.41 0.72
C ASN A 40 -15.65 -6.20 0.46
N ASN A 41 -16.75 -5.48 0.23
CA ASN A 41 -18.00 -6.04 -0.25
C ASN A 41 -18.38 -5.42 -1.59
N VAL A 42 -18.92 -6.22 -2.49
CA VAL A 42 -19.27 -5.82 -3.86
C VAL A 42 -20.78 -5.93 -4.04
N ILE A 43 -21.40 -4.86 -4.53
CA ILE A 43 -22.83 -4.79 -4.80
C ILE A 43 -23.02 -4.34 -6.25
N ALA A 44 -23.39 -5.26 -7.13
CA ALA A 44 -23.74 -4.97 -8.51
C ALA A 44 -25.25 -4.75 -8.66
N THR A 45 -25.64 -3.68 -9.34
CA THR A 45 -27.06 -3.34 -9.57
C THR A 45 -27.24 -2.63 -10.90
N THR A 46 -28.34 -2.90 -11.59
CA THR A 46 -28.71 -2.18 -12.81
C THR A 46 -29.36 -0.86 -12.46
N ALA A 47 -28.90 0.23 -13.07
CA ALA A 47 -29.47 1.55 -12.88
C ALA A 47 -30.89 1.63 -13.47
N ILE A 48 -31.74 2.44 -12.84
CA ILE A 48 -33.10 2.69 -13.35
C ILE A 48 -33.04 3.84 -14.36
N ASN A 49 -33.65 3.63 -15.52
CA ASN A 49 -33.74 4.63 -16.57
C ASN A 49 -34.83 5.64 -16.23
N CYS A 50 -34.46 6.85 -15.81
CA CYS A 50 -35.38 7.94 -15.49
C CYS A 50 -35.56 8.90 -16.67
N LEU A 51 -36.78 9.38 -16.89
CA LEU A 51 -37.09 10.41 -17.88
C LEU A 51 -37.02 11.84 -17.28
N ASP A 52 -36.24 12.73 -17.92
CA ASP A 52 -36.19 14.17 -17.68
C ASP A 52 -37.16 14.90 -18.64
N GLU A 53 -38.43 14.97 -18.22
CA GLU A 53 -39.51 15.58 -19.01
C GLU A 53 -39.30 17.09 -19.22
N GLU A 54 -38.79 17.78 -18.21
CA GLU A 54 -38.63 19.25 -18.19
C GLU A 54 -37.28 19.72 -18.74
N ARG A 55 -36.38 18.79 -19.10
CA ARG A 55 -34.98 19.07 -19.53
C ARG A 55 -34.21 19.88 -18.48
N GLU A 56 -34.59 19.73 -17.23
CA GLU A 56 -34.09 20.48 -16.07
C GLU A 56 -32.58 20.36 -15.94
N TRP A 57 -32.03 19.20 -16.28
CA TRP A 57 -30.59 18.97 -16.16
C TRP A 57 -29.82 19.62 -17.30
N GLN A 58 -30.41 19.78 -18.50
CA GLN A 58 -29.81 20.60 -19.58
C GLN A 58 -29.78 22.09 -19.20
N LEU A 59 -30.74 22.53 -18.38
CA LEU A 59 -30.79 23.87 -17.77
C LEU A 59 -29.78 24.04 -16.61
N GLY A 60 -29.00 23.00 -16.29
CA GLY A 60 -27.98 23.05 -15.23
C GLY A 60 -28.55 22.92 -13.81
N THR A 61 -29.81 22.52 -13.66
CA THR A 61 -30.38 22.33 -12.31
C THR A 61 -29.72 21.15 -11.60
N LEU A 62 -29.67 21.25 -10.27
CA LEU A 62 -29.07 20.25 -9.37
C LEU A 62 -30.11 19.28 -8.80
N LYS A 63 -31.26 19.12 -9.47
CA LYS A 63 -32.35 18.29 -8.97
C LYS A 63 -31.97 16.80 -9.03
N PRO A 64 -32.18 16.03 -7.95
CA PRO A 64 -31.95 14.60 -7.93
C PRO A 64 -33.10 13.86 -8.64
N TYR A 65 -32.76 12.92 -9.51
CA TYR A 65 -33.69 11.93 -10.03
C TYR A 65 -33.68 10.73 -9.09
N LEU A 66 -34.83 10.39 -8.51
CA LEU A 66 -34.92 9.31 -7.53
C LEU A 66 -35.41 8.02 -8.20
N PRO A 67 -34.71 6.89 -8.05
CA PRO A 67 -35.14 5.62 -8.65
C PRO A 67 -36.36 5.03 -7.90
N ARG A 68 -36.60 5.48 -6.66
CA ARG A 68 -37.66 4.96 -5.78
C ARG A 68 -38.04 6.00 -4.73
N GLY A 69 -39.16 5.78 -4.06
CA GLY A 69 -39.71 6.68 -3.03
C GLY A 69 -40.98 7.39 -3.52
N LYS A 70 -41.45 8.37 -2.73
CA LYS A 70 -42.68 9.13 -3.04
C LYS A 70 -42.51 10.01 -4.27
N GLN A 71 -41.33 10.59 -4.44
CA GLN A 71 -40.95 11.40 -5.59
C GLN A 71 -40.10 10.61 -6.59
N LYS A 72 -40.46 9.34 -6.85
CA LYS A 72 -39.74 8.53 -7.83
C LYS A 72 -39.85 9.15 -9.23
N CYS A 73 -38.78 9.06 -10.00
CA CYS A 73 -38.78 9.39 -11.41
C CYS A 73 -39.72 8.46 -12.17
N ARG A 74 -40.13 8.87 -13.38
CA ARG A 74 -40.85 8.00 -14.31
C ARG A 74 -39.85 7.01 -14.92
N PRO A 75 -39.94 5.70 -14.63
CA PRO A 75 -39.00 4.73 -15.15
C PRO A 75 -39.33 4.37 -16.60
N LEU A 76 -38.29 4.08 -17.39
CA LEU A 76 -38.38 3.47 -18.72
C LEU A 76 -37.92 2.01 -18.60
N GLU A 77 -38.78 1.06 -18.98
CA GLU A 77 -38.47 -0.38 -18.79
C GLU A 77 -37.40 -0.87 -19.76
N ASP A 78 -37.47 -0.46 -21.03
CA ASP A 78 -36.54 -0.86 -22.09
C ASP A 78 -36.25 0.37 -22.98
N LEU A 79 -34.97 0.69 -23.16
CA LEU A 79 -34.51 1.86 -23.93
C LEU A 79 -34.97 1.84 -25.39
N HIS A 80 -35.33 0.68 -25.94
CA HIS A 80 -35.65 0.52 -27.35
C HIS A 80 -37.08 0.02 -27.61
N LYS A 81 -37.68 -0.71 -26.68
CA LYS A 81 -39.04 -1.27 -26.85
C LYS A 81 -40.13 -0.45 -26.17
N ASP A 82 -39.78 0.49 -25.31
CA ASP A 82 -40.76 1.32 -24.62
C ASP A 82 -41.45 2.27 -25.61
N LYS A 83 -42.77 2.10 -25.77
CA LYS A 83 -43.60 2.91 -26.67
C LYS A 83 -43.55 4.39 -26.30
N THR A 84 -43.32 4.74 -25.04
CA THR A 84 -43.23 6.13 -24.60
C THR A 84 -42.10 6.90 -25.31
N ILE A 85 -41.00 6.23 -25.63
CA ILE A 85 -39.86 6.82 -26.36
C ILE A 85 -40.27 7.17 -27.80
N SER A 86 -40.97 6.25 -28.47
CA SER A 86 -41.44 6.43 -29.84
C SER A 86 -42.58 7.44 -29.94
N ASP A 87 -43.56 7.35 -29.02
CA ASP A 87 -44.77 8.15 -29.01
C ASP A 87 -44.49 9.61 -28.58
N GLN A 88 -43.59 9.82 -27.61
CA GLN A 88 -43.27 11.15 -27.07
C GLN A 88 -42.01 11.78 -27.70
N LYS A 89 -41.36 11.10 -28.67
CA LYS A 89 -40.10 11.53 -29.30
C LYS A 89 -39.04 11.95 -28.27
N VAL A 90 -38.80 11.09 -27.29
CA VAL A 90 -37.83 11.33 -26.21
C VAL A 90 -36.43 11.45 -26.82
N ASP A 91 -35.75 12.56 -26.55
CA ASP A 91 -34.35 12.74 -26.94
C ASP A 91 -33.45 11.90 -26.00
N PRO A 92 -32.43 11.19 -26.50
CA PRO A 92 -31.46 10.49 -25.65
C PRO A 92 -30.89 11.34 -24.51
N ASN A 93 -30.78 12.66 -24.71
CA ASN A 93 -30.31 13.59 -23.68
C ASN A 93 -31.27 13.74 -22.48
N GLN A 94 -32.51 13.28 -22.59
CA GLN A 94 -33.52 13.30 -21.52
C GLN A 94 -33.45 12.05 -20.63
N ILE A 95 -32.60 11.08 -20.95
CA ILE A 95 -32.48 9.85 -20.18
C ILE A 95 -31.43 10.04 -19.09
N VAL A 96 -31.78 9.68 -17.86
CA VAL A 96 -30.90 9.72 -16.68
C VAL A 96 -30.89 8.35 -16.03
N PHE A 97 -29.74 7.69 -16.02
CA PHE A 97 -29.53 6.44 -15.31
C PHE A 97 -29.35 6.75 -13.82
N SER A 98 -30.29 6.31 -13.00
CA SER A 98 -30.34 6.63 -11.58
C SER A 98 -30.20 5.38 -10.73
N GLN A 99 -29.31 5.44 -9.74
CA GLN A 99 -29.10 4.34 -8.81
C GLN A 99 -28.92 4.86 -7.38
N MET A 100 -29.65 4.25 -6.44
CA MET A 100 -29.57 4.58 -5.02
C MET A 100 -28.93 3.43 -4.25
N ILE A 101 -28.00 3.77 -3.37
CA ILE A 101 -27.32 2.82 -2.47
C ILE A 101 -27.46 3.31 -1.01
N PRO A 102 -27.69 2.43 -0.02
CA PRO A 102 -27.83 0.97 -0.08
C PRO A 102 -29.13 0.50 -0.73
N LEU A 103 -29.13 -0.73 -1.26
CA LEU A 103 -30.31 -1.39 -1.81
C LEU A 103 -31.30 -1.78 -0.70
N ILE A 104 -32.57 -1.95 -1.08
CA ILE A 104 -33.60 -2.50 -0.19
C ILE A 104 -33.39 -4.01 -0.10
N ARG A 105 -33.38 -4.54 1.12
CA ARG A 105 -33.30 -5.98 1.37
C ARG A 105 -34.40 -6.37 2.34
N ASP A 106 -35.15 -7.43 2.04
CA ASP A 106 -36.25 -7.95 2.86
C ASP A 106 -37.29 -6.86 3.25
N ASN A 107 -37.66 -6.02 2.28
CA ASN A 107 -38.55 -4.85 2.47
C ASN A 107 -38.06 -3.82 3.51
N THR A 108 -36.79 -3.88 3.91
CA THR A 108 -36.17 -2.90 4.80
C THR A 108 -35.16 -2.04 4.05
N GLN A 109 -35.25 -0.73 4.25
CA GLN A 109 -34.26 0.21 3.74
C GLN A 109 -33.02 0.14 4.64
N LEU A 110 -31.96 -0.47 4.12
CA LEU A 110 -30.67 -0.51 4.79
C LEU A 110 -30.05 0.89 4.87
N LYS A 111 -28.99 1.06 5.66
CA LYS A 111 -28.21 2.31 5.73
C LYS A 111 -26.73 2.03 5.49
N MET A 112 -26.06 2.97 4.83
CA MET A 112 -24.61 2.99 4.83
C MET A 112 -24.09 3.26 6.23
N SER A 113 -22.88 2.77 6.50
CA SER A 113 -22.21 2.97 7.78
C SER A 113 -20.87 3.64 7.56
N ARG A 114 -20.51 4.53 8.48
CA ARG A 114 -19.17 5.16 8.50
C ARG A 114 -18.04 4.15 8.70
N TRP A 115 -18.37 2.95 9.18
CA TRP A 115 -17.44 1.82 9.23
C TRP A 115 -16.99 1.34 7.85
N PHE A 116 -17.69 1.68 6.77
CA PHE A 116 -17.29 1.29 5.41
C PHE A 116 -16.15 2.13 4.84
N GLN A 117 -15.76 3.23 5.50
CA GLN A 117 -14.59 4.08 5.20
C GLN A 117 -14.50 4.60 3.76
N ASN A 118 -14.32 3.76 2.75
CA ASN A 118 -14.32 4.13 1.33
C ASN A 118 -15.55 3.59 0.58
N LEU A 119 -15.87 4.24 -0.54
CA LEU A 119 -16.89 3.79 -1.49
C LEU A 119 -16.41 4.06 -2.91
N ILE A 120 -16.27 3.00 -3.69
CA ILE A 120 -15.87 3.02 -5.09
C ILE A 120 -17.09 2.67 -5.93
N GLY A 121 -17.29 3.41 -7.02
CA GLY A 121 -18.27 3.11 -8.06
C GLY A 121 -17.56 2.75 -9.35
N VAL A 122 -17.98 1.66 -9.97
CA VAL A 122 -17.54 1.19 -11.29
C VAL A 122 -18.77 1.01 -12.17
N VAL A 123 -18.68 1.40 -13.42
CA VAL A 123 -19.76 1.26 -14.41
C VAL A 123 -19.44 0.11 -15.35
N ASP A 124 -20.46 -0.71 -15.56
CA ASP A 124 -20.47 -1.83 -16.50
C ASP A 124 -21.59 -1.56 -17.52
N LEU A 125 -21.25 -1.57 -18.81
CA LEU A 125 -22.15 -1.19 -19.90
C LEU A 125 -22.54 -2.41 -20.70
N ASP A 126 -23.83 -2.73 -20.72
CA ASP A 126 -24.36 -3.77 -21.58
C ASP A 126 -24.66 -3.15 -22.96
N ILE A 127 -23.77 -3.39 -23.91
CA ILE A 127 -23.91 -2.92 -25.30
C ILE A 127 -24.26 -4.11 -26.18
N GLU A 128 -25.38 -4.01 -26.89
CA GLU A 128 -25.83 -5.01 -27.85
C GLU A 128 -25.26 -4.74 -29.26
N PHE A 129 -24.95 -5.81 -29.97
CA PHE A 129 -24.62 -5.78 -31.39
C PHE A 129 -25.85 -5.43 -32.21
N SER A 130 -25.70 -4.40 -33.04
CA SER A 130 -26.73 -3.92 -33.95
C SER A 130 -26.10 -3.48 -35.25
N SER A 131 -26.57 -4.04 -36.36
CA SER A 131 -26.08 -3.71 -37.72
C SER A 131 -26.30 -2.23 -38.08
N ASN A 132 -27.31 -1.59 -37.48
CA ASN A 132 -27.65 -0.19 -37.72
C ASN A 132 -26.72 0.80 -37.00
N ASN A 133 -26.17 0.40 -35.84
CA ASN A 133 -25.27 1.22 -35.04
C ASN A 133 -24.17 0.34 -34.42
N PRO A 134 -23.22 -0.15 -35.24
CA PRO A 134 -22.14 -0.99 -34.73
C PRO A 134 -21.19 -0.17 -33.87
N TYR A 135 -20.69 -0.80 -32.81
CA TYR A 135 -19.58 -0.25 -32.03
C TYR A 135 -18.29 -0.28 -32.87
N SER A 136 -17.52 0.80 -32.81
CA SER A 136 -16.31 0.96 -33.61
C SER A 136 -15.08 0.33 -32.94
N GLU A 137 -14.92 -0.99 -33.06
CA GLU A 137 -13.79 -1.76 -32.48
C GLU A 137 -12.40 -1.18 -32.80
N GLU A 138 -12.18 -0.65 -34.02
CA GLU A 138 -10.86 -0.14 -34.43
C GLU A 138 -10.45 1.18 -33.76
N LYS A 139 -11.39 1.93 -33.17
CA LYS A 139 -11.16 3.31 -32.71
C LYS A 139 -11.36 3.53 -31.22
N SER A 140 -11.84 2.55 -30.47
CA SER A 140 -12.16 2.64 -29.04
C SER A 140 -12.77 3.99 -28.66
N PRO A 141 -14.02 4.27 -29.06
CA PRO A 141 -14.61 5.60 -28.96
C PRO A 141 -14.58 6.16 -27.53
N GLU A 142 -14.33 7.46 -27.42
CA GLU A 142 -14.48 8.19 -26.15
C GLU A 142 -15.96 8.38 -25.83
N MET A 143 -16.36 7.91 -24.64
CA MET A 143 -17.66 8.16 -24.05
C MET A 143 -17.58 9.36 -23.09
N LEU A 144 -18.43 10.36 -23.30
CA LEU A 144 -18.65 11.46 -22.36
C LEU A 144 -19.73 11.06 -21.36
N LEU A 145 -19.37 11.06 -20.09
CA LEU A 145 -20.24 10.70 -18.99
C LEU A 145 -20.45 11.90 -18.07
N GLU A 146 -21.70 12.28 -17.88
CA GLU A 146 -22.07 13.33 -16.93
C GLU A 146 -22.67 12.69 -15.68
N ALA A 147 -21.99 12.82 -14.55
CA ALA A 147 -22.40 12.21 -13.30
C ALA A 147 -22.62 13.25 -12.20
N LYS A 148 -23.70 13.06 -11.43
CA LYS A 148 -23.99 13.82 -10.21
C LYS A 148 -24.21 12.84 -9.06
N LEU A 149 -23.39 13.00 -8.02
CA LEU A 149 -23.46 12.21 -6.80
C LEU A 149 -24.10 13.05 -5.69
N PHE A 150 -25.09 12.48 -5.01
CA PHE A 150 -25.81 13.09 -3.91
C PHE A 150 -25.69 12.24 -2.64
N GLY A 151 -25.77 12.89 -1.49
CA GLY A 151 -25.78 12.29 -0.17
C GLY A 151 -26.98 12.79 0.64
N ARG A 152 -27.49 11.91 1.52
CA ARG A 152 -28.60 12.23 2.42
C ARG A 152 -28.46 11.53 3.76
N PHE A 153 -28.86 12.22 4.83
CA PHE A 153 -28.96 11.63 6.17
C PHE A 153 -30.34 11.02 6.41
N LYS A 154 -30.41 10.00 7.26
CA LYS A 154 -31.69 9.37 7.62
C LYS A 154 -32.68 10.31 8.32
N GLN A 155 -32.18 11.34 9.00
CA GLN A 155 -33.01 12.30 9.76
C GLN A 155 -33.69 13.33 8.84
N GLU A 156 -33.23 13.46 7.60
CA GLU A 156 -33.73 14.42 6.63
C GLU A 156 -34.92 13.86 5.87
N THR A 157 -35.73 14.74 5.27
CA THR A 157 -36.87 14.31 4.46
C THR A 157 -36.40 13.62 3.18
N ASP A 158 -37.30 12.92 2.47
CA ASP A 158 -36.94 12.22 1.23
C ASP A 158 -36.50 13.14 0.09
N ASP A 159 -36.73 14.44 0.23
CA ASP A 159 -36.48 15.46 -0.80
C ASP A 159 -35.17 16.24 -0.56
N ASP A 160 -34.58 16.14 0.63
CA ASP A 160 -33.41 16.92 1.05
C ASP A 160 -32.07 16.30 0.62
N TRP A 161 -31.91 15.97 -0.66
CA TRP A 161 -30.65 15.44 -1.18
C TRP A 161 -29.62 16.54 -1.39
N ARG A 162 -28.41 16.33 -0.86
CA ARG A 162 -27.30 17.27 -0.98
C ARG A 162 -26.34 16.82 -2.07
N LEU A 163 -25.97 17.73 -2.98
CA LEU A 163 -24.94 17.44 -3.97
C LEU A 163 -23.58 17.27 -3.28
N ILE A 164 -22.92 16.14 -3.52
CA ILE A 164 -21.55 15.88 -3.08
C ILE A 164 -20.58 16.34 -4.17
N ALA A 165 -20.80 15.87 -5.39
CA ALA A 165 -19.96 16.18 -6.54
C ALA A 165 -20.77 16.08 -7.84
N ALA A 166 -20.41 16.92 -8.81
CA ALA A 166 -20.90 16.85 -10.17
C ALA A 166 -19.71 17.03 -11.12
N ALA A 167 -19.59 16.15 -12.11
CA ALA A 167 -18.51 16.21 -13.08
C ALA A 167 -18.95 15.69 -14.46
N GLN A 168 -18.28 16.19 -15.48
CA GLN A 168 -18.36 15.67 -16.85
C GLN A 168 -17.01 15.06 -17.17
N GLU A 169 -16.97 13.74 -17.27
CA GLU A 169 -15.75 12.97 -17.46
C GLU A 169 -15.78 12.23 -18.78
N ARG A 170 -14.62 12.10 -19.42
CA ARG A 170 -14.46 11.28 -20.61
C ARG A 170 -13.84 9.94 -20.22
N ARG A 171 -14.31 8.87 -20.82
CA ARG A 171 -13.80 7.51 -20.64
C ARG A 171 -13.64 6.85 -22.00
N THR A 172 -12.50 6.23 -22.25
CA THR A 172 -12.32 5.35 -23.40
C THR A 172 -13.09 4.07 -23.15
N LEU A 173 -13.84 3.63 -24.15
CA LEU A 173 -14.71 2.47 -24.05
C LEU A 173 -14.08 1.37 -24.89
N GLU A 174 -13.55 0.34 -24.24
CA GLU A 174 -12.88 -0.81 -24.87
C GLU A 174 -13.82 -2.01 -24.78
N CYS A 175 -14.33 -2.44 -25.94
CA CYS A 175 -15.23 -3.58 -26.04
C CYS A 175 -14.78 -4.51 -27.16
N SER A 176 -14.99 -5.81 -26.94
CA SER A 176 -14.70 -6.86 -27.91
C SER A 176 -15.91 -7.77 -28.05
N ILE A 177 -16.10 -8.33 -29.24
CA ILE A 177 -17.12 -9.35 -29.48
C ILE A 177 -16.46 -10.52 -30.19
N GLU A 178 -16.72 -11.73 -29.72
CA GLU A 178 -16.21 -12.93 -30.37
C GLU A 178 -16.84 -13.06 -31.76
N LYS A 179 -16.06 -13.52 -32.75
CA LYS A 179 -16.51 -13.57 -34.15
C LYS A 179 -17.72 -14.48 -34.37
N ASP A 180 -17.90 -15.45 -33.50
CA ASP A 180 -18.99 -16.43 -33.53
C ASP A 180 -20.26 -15.92 -32.84
N GLN A 181 -20.22 -14.76 -32.17
CA GLN A 181 -21.32 -14.09 -31.46
C GLN A 181 -21.64 -12.72 -32.09
N ARG A 182 -21.65 -12.65 -33.43
CA ARG A 182 -22.00 -11.43 -34.18
C ARG A 182 -23.40 -11.51 -34.75
N GLU A 183 -24.35 -12.00 -33.96
CA GLU A 183 -25.77 -11.96 -34.30
C GLU A 183 -26.47 -10.77 -33.64
N GLU A 184 -27.60 -10.36 -34.21
CA GLU A 184 -28.34 -9.20 -33.73
C GLU A 184 -28.92 -9.47 -32.34
N GLY A 185 -28.48 -8.70 -31.34
CA GLY A 185 -28.83 -8.89 -29.92
C GLY A 185 -27.73 -9.54 -29.07
N ASP A 186 -26.64 -10.02 -29.66
CA ASP A 186 -25.47 -10.48 -28.89
C ASP A 186 -24.81 -9.31 -28.16
N SER A 187 -24.26 -9.56 -26.97
CA SER A 187 -23.66 -8.51 -26.13
C SER A 187 -22.15 -8.40 -26.36
N TYR A 188 -21.65 -7.18 -26.48
CA TYR A 188 -20.22 -6.91 -26.44
C TYR A 188 -19.68 -7.19 -25.03
N ASN A 189 -18.48 -7.76 -24.95
CA ASN A 189 -17.72 -7.86 -23.71
C ASN A 189 -16.89 -6.59 -23.55
N CYS A 190 -17.32 -5.71 -22.65
CA CYS A 190 -16.72 -4.41 -22.40
C CYS A 190 -15.92 -4.39 -21.10
N ASP A 191 -14.84 -3.62 -21.10
CA ASP A 191 -14.05 -3.39 -19.89
C ASP A 191 -14.80 -2.51 -18.88
N LEU A 192 -14.57 -2.80 -17.60
CA LEU A 192 -15.16 -2.07 -16.48
C LEU A 192 -14.61 -0.64 -16.40
N LEU A 193 -15.50 0.35 -16.31
CA LEU A 193 -15.12 1.76 -16.31
C LEU A 193 -15.11 2.34 -14.88
N PRO A 194 -13.99 2.88 -14.38
CA PRO A 194 -13.97 3.52 -13.06
C PRO A 194 -14.82 4.80 -13.09
N LEU A 195 -15.83 4.86 -12.23
CA LEU A 195 -16.76 6.00 -12.16
C LEU A 195 -16.32 7.00 -11.10
N PHE A 196 -16.32 6.62 -9.83
CA PHE A 196 -15.94 7.51 -8.74
C PHE A 196 -15.27 6.77 -7.59
N GLU A 197 -14.53 7.50 -6.77
CA GLU A 197 -14.00 7.00 -5.51
C GLU A 197 -14.13 8.03 -4.38
N LEU A 198 -14.80 7.63 -3.30
CA LEU A 198 -14.93 8.42 -2.09
C LEU A 198 -14.02 7.84 -1.01
N GLY A 199 -13.14 8.67 -0.46
CA GLY A 199 -12.28 8.31 0.67
C GLY A 199 -12.97 8.33 2.03
N SER A 200 -14.27 8.70 2.09
CA SER A 200 -15.07 8.72 3.31
C SER A 200 -16.55 8.41 3.03
N VAL A 201 -17.12 7.42 3.73
CA VAL A 201 -18.56 7.15 3.75
C VAL A 201 -19.22 7.89 4.92
N TYR A 202 -19.69 9.12 4.68
CA TYR A 202 -20.24 9.99 5.72
C TYR A 202 -21.78 10.00 5.81
N TYR A 203 -22.46 9.88 4.67
CA TYR A 203 -23.93 9.92 4.57
C TYR A 203 -24.55 8.52 4.73
N ASP A 204 -25.83 8.45 5.09
CA ASP A 204 -26.54 7.17 5.25
C ASP A 204 -27.04 6.62 3.91
N PHE A 205 -27.33 7.52 2.97
CA PHE A 205 -27.83 7.23 1.63
C PHE A 205 -27.03 7.98 0.59
N TYR A 206 -26.76 7.31 -0.52
CA TYR A 206 -26.11 7.87 -1.68
C TYR A 206 -26.97 7.63 -2.93
N LEU A 207 -26.96 8.61 -3.82
CA LEU A 207 -27.67 8.58 -5.08
C LEU A 207 -26.70 9.01 -6.17
N ILE A 208 -26.57 8.19 -7.21
CA ILE A 208 -25.79 8.51 -8.39
C ILE A 208 -26.74 8.64 -9.58
N ASN A 209 -26.66 9.77 -10.27
CA ASN A 209 -27.37 10.04 -11.50
C ASN A 209 -26.34 10.21 -12.62
N ILE A 210 -26.46 9.40 -13.66
CA ILE A 210 -25.53 9.33 -14.79
C ILE A 210 -26.30 9.66 -16.06
N ARG A 211 -25.73 10.50 -16.90
CA ARG A 211 -26.25 10.86 -18.21
C ARG A 211 -25.18 10.67 -19.26
N LEU A 212 -25.60 10.22 -20.45
CA LEU A 212 -24.76 10.08 -21.62
C LEU A 212 -25.22 11.07 -22.69
N PRO A 213 -24.74 12.33 -22.65
CA PRO A 213 -25.20 13.36 -23.57
C PRO A 213 -24.74 13.06 -25.01
N ILE A 214 -25.64 13.24 -25.97
CA ILE A 214 -25.37 13.10 -27.41
C ILE A 214 -25.39 14.48 -28.03
N SER A 215 -24.31 14.84 -28.74
CA SER A 215 -24.19 16.12 -29.43
C SER A 215 -23.64 15.95 -30.83
N GLU A 216 -24.38 16.48 -31.81
CA GLU A 216 -23.98 16.42 -33.21
C GLU A 216 -22.78 17.30 -33.54
N LYS A 217 -22.73 18.48 -32.92
CA LYS A 217 -21.73 19.51 -33.21
C LYS A 217 -20.34 19.12 -32.68
N ASN A 218 -20.31 18.51 -31.50
CA ASN A 218 -19.07 18.14 -30.81
C ASN A 218 -18.71 16.66 -30.98
N ASN A 219 -19.54 15.90 -31.70
CA ASN A 219 -19.38 14.47 -31.96
C ASN A 219 -19.27 13.61 -30.68
N TYR A 220 -20.03 13.93 -29.63
CA TYR A 220 -20.05 13.18 -28.38
C TYR A 220 -20.97 11.96 -28.45
N ASN A 221 -20.54 10.85 -27.84
CA ASN A 221 -21.32 9.62 -27.66
C ASN A 221 -21.97 9.10 -28.95
N ARG A 222 -21.29 9.29 -30.09
CA ARG A 222 -21.70 8.72 -31.38
C ARG A 222 -20.93 7.42 -31.62
N LYS A 223 -21.62 6.41 -32.16
CA LYS A 223 -21.05 5.08 -32.48
C LYS A 223 -20.49 4.32 -31.27
N ILE A 224 -21.07 4.55 -30.09
CA ILE A 224 -20.78 3.78 -28.87
C ILE A 224 -21.55 2.44 -28.82
N GLY A 225 -22.14 2.01 -29.94
CA GLY A 225 -23.00 0.82 -30.00
C GLY A 225 -24.43 1.07 -29.52
N ARG A 226 -25.24 0.01 -29.49
CA ARG A 226 -26.61 0.04 -28.97
C ARG A 226 -26.60 -0.29 -27.48
N LEU A 227 -26.67 0.74 -26.64
CA LEU A 227 -26.75 0.55 -25.18
C LEU A 227 -28.08 -0.11 -24.79
N SER A 228 -28.02 -1.24 -24.10
CA SER A 228 -29.18 -1.96 -23.57
C SER A 228 -29.44 -1.56 -22.11
N ASN A 229 -28.42 -1.69 -21.25
CA ASN A 229 -28.50 -1.36 -19.83
C ASN A 229 -27.18 -0.78 -19.31
N LEU A 230 -27.27 -0.04 -18.20
CA LEU A 230 -26.13 0.46 -17.45
C LEU A 230 -26.15 -0.13 -16.05
N LYS A 231 -25.13 -0.93 -15.72
CA LYS A 231 -24.92 -1.48 -14.38
C LYS A 231 -23.91 -0.63 -13.62
N VAL A 232 -24.17 -0.46 -12.33
CA VAL A 232 -23.25 0.19 -11.41
C VAL A 232 -22.85 -0.80 -10.33
N ILE A 233 -21.55 -1.03 -10.22
CA ILE A 233 -20.93 -1.89 -9.22
C ILE A 233 -20.37 -0.98 -8.13
N PHE A 234 -20.89 -1.13 -6.92
CA PHE A 234 -20.39 -0.41 -5.75
C PHE A 234 -19.51 -1.33 -4.92
N ILE A 235 -18.32 -0.86 -4.59
CA ILE A 235 -17.35 -1.57 -3.76
C ILE A 235 -17.10 -0.71 -2.54
N HIS A 236 -17.28 -1.28 -1.34
CA HIS A 236 -17.03 -0.56 -0.09
C HIS A 236 -16.28 -1.45 0.89
N GLN A 237 -15.47 -0.86 1.77
CA GLN A 237 -14.81 -1.63 2.81
C GLN A 237 -15.87 -2.25 3.73
N ASN A 238 -15.62 -3.47 4.19
CA ASN A 238 -16.50 -4.14 5.12
C ASN A 238 -16.33 -3.56 6.52
N GLY A 239 -17.43 -3.14 7.14
CA GLY A 239 -17.41 -2.53 8.47
C GLY A 239 -16.93 -3.48 9.57
N GLY A 240 -17.07 -4.80 9.38
CA GLY A 240 -16.49 -5.80 10.27
C GLY A 240 -14.96 -5.82 10.20
N PHE A 241 -14.41 -5.83 8.99
CA PHE A 241 -12.96 -5.75 8.76
C PHE A 241 -12.40 -4.46 9.35
N THR A 242 -13.04 -3.31 9.09
CA THR A 242 -12.61 -2.02 9.63
C THR A 242 -12.50 -2.01 11.15
N LYS A 243 -13.46 -2.63 11.86
CA LYS A 243 -13.42 -2.73 13.33
C LYS A 243 -12.21 -3.53 13.82
N VAL A 244 -11.92 -4.67 13.19
CA VAL A 244 -10.76 -5.50 13.52
C VAL A 244 -9.47 -4.73 13.23
N TRP A 245 -9.39 -4.09 12.07
CA TRP A 245 -8.25 -3.29 11.63
C TRP A 245 -7.93 -2.15 12.60
N PHE A 246 -8.94 -1.36 12.96
CA PHE A 246 -8.77 -0.24 13.90
C PHE A 246 -8.38 -0.73 15.28
N SER A 247 -8.99 -1.82 15.76
CA SER A 247 -8.65 -2.41 17.06
C SER A 247 -7.19 -2.89 17.09
N MET A 248 -6.73 -3.52 16.01
CA MET A 248 -5.34 -3.97 15.89
C MET A 248 -4.36 -2.79 15.93
N LYS A 249 -4.63 -1.71 15.18
CA LYS A 249 -3.83 -0.47 15.24
C LYS A 249 -3.82 0.15 16.63
N THR A 250 -4.98 0.24 17.28
CA THR A 250 -5.10 0.80 18.64
C THR A 250 -4.32 0.02 19.70
N VAL A 251 -4.22 -1.31 19.57
CA VAL A 251 -3.41 -2.14 20.49
C VAL A 251 -1.92 -2.08 20.16
N MET A 252 -1.56 -2.09 18.87
CA MET A 252 -0.15 -2.06 18.44
C MET A 252 0.52 -0.72 18.67
N PHE A 253 -0.19 0.40 18.49
CA PHE A 253 0.36 1.73 18.66
C PHE A 253 1.06 1.97 20.02
N PRO A 254 0.40 1.77 21.18
CA PRO A 254 1.04 1.96 22.49
C PRO A 254 2.15 0.93 22.74
N MET A 255 2.03 -0.30 22.21
CA MET A 255 3.04 -1.34 22.37
C MET A 255 4.34 -0.98 21.64
N VAL A 256 4.24 -0.54 20.38
CA VAL A 256 5.39 -0.08 19.59
C VAL A 256 5.99 1.17 20.20
N LEU A 257 5.17 2.12 20.65
CA LEU A 257 5.65 3.35 21.29
C LEU A 257 6.41 3.05 22.58
N ALA A 258 5.92 2.13 23.42
CA ALA A 258 6.61 1.68 24.62
C ALA A 258 7.97 1.04 24.29
N ALA A 259 8.02 0.17 23.28
CA ALA A 259 9.27 -0.45 22.82
C ALA A 259 10.27 0.59 22.29
N LEU A 260 9.78 1.59 21.55
CA LEU A 260 10.58 2.69 21.01
C LEU A 260 11.16 3.57 22.13
N CYS A 261 10.33 4.01 23.08
CA CYS A 261 10.76 4.79 24.23
C CYS A 261 11.79 4.03 25.07
N TRP A 262 11.55 2.73 25.32
CA TRP A 262 12.48 1.87 26.03
C TRP A 262 13.82 1.72 25.30
N PHE A 263 13.79 1.50 23.99
CA PHE A 263 14.99 1.40 23.15
C PHE A 263 15.80 2.70 23.21
N TRP A 264 15.14 3.85 22.99
CA TRP A 264 15.81 5.14 22.97
C TRP A 264 16.40 5.52 24.33
N HIS A 265 15.66 5.25 25.41
CA HIS A 265 16.17 5.47 26.77
C HIS A 265 17.47 4.69 27.02
N ARG A 266 17.55 3.43 26.56
CA ARG A 266 18.78 2.63 26.67
C ARG A 266 19.92 3.14 25.81
N VAL A 267 19.63 3.64 24.61
CA VAL A 267 20.65 4.22 23.72
C VAL A 267 21.25 5.48 24.34
N VAL A 268 20.42 6.39 24.87
CA VAL A 268 20.88 7.64 25.49
C VAL A 268 21.61 7.42 26.82
N SER A 269 21.29 6.35 27.54
CA SER A 269 21.98 5.99 28.79
C SER A 269 23.43 5.53 28.60
N GLN A 270 23.92 5.38 27.36
CA GLN A 270 25.30 5.03 27.09
C GLN A 270 26.16 6.30 27.01
N GLU A 271 27.36 6.27 27.57
CA GLU A 271 28.32 7.40 27.54
C GLU A 271 28.95 7.65 26.15
N ARG A 272 28.62 6.84 25.14
CA ARG A 272 29.13 6.96 23.76
C ARG A 272 28.15 7.69 22.84
N SER A 273 28.66 8.21 21.73
CA SER A 273 27.81 8.71 20.64
C SER A 273 26.99 7.58 19.99
N THR A 274 25.83 7.93 19.48
CA THR A 274 24.90 6.99 18.84
C THR A 274 25.43 6.51 17.49
N ASN A 275 25.32 5.22 17.22
CA ASN A 275 25.70 4.64 15.94
C ASN A 275 24.64 4.88 14.86
N LEU A 276 25.06 4.87 13.59
CA LEU A 276 24.17 5.05 12.45
C LEU A 276 23.04 4.01 12.43
N THR A 277 23.33 2.75 12.72
CA THR A 277 22.31 1.68 12.81
C THR A 277 21.28 1.92 13.92
N GLU A 278 21.69 2.51 15.05
CA GLU A 278 20.77 2.85 16.15
C GLU A 278 19.87 4.01 15.77
N ARG A 279 20.43 5.03 15.10
CA ARG A 279 19.68 6.18 14.58
C ARG A 279 18.67 5.76 13.51
N THR A 280 19.06 4.92 12.57
CA THR A 280 18.15 4.44 11.51
C THR A 280 17.07 3.52 12.05
N LEU A 281 17.40 2.66 13.02
CA LEU A 281 16.41 1.82 13.70
C LEU A 281 15.42 2.65 14.53
N PHE A 282 15.89 3.71 15.20
CA PHE A 282 15.02 4.66 15.90
C PHE A 282 14.07 5.36 14.92
N SER A 283 14.57 5.84 13.77
CA SER A 283 13.74 6.43 12.72
C SER A 283 12.71 5.45 12.15
N LEU A 284 13.08 4.17 11.96
CA LEU A 284 12.14 3.11 11.53
C LEU A 284 11.02 2.91 12.56
N GLY A 285 11.35 2.90 13.85
CA GLY A 285 10.36 2.80 14.93
C GLY A 285 9.42 4.00 15.04
N ILE A 286 9.92 5.23 14.79
CA ILE A 286 9.08 6.44 14.72
C ILE A 286 8.06 6.31 13.59
N ILE A 287 8.51 5.93 12.39
CA ILE A 287 7.65 5.86 11.22
C ILE A 287 6.63 4.73 11.35
N LEU A 288 7.02 3.58 11.93
CA LEU A 288 6.06 2.54 12.30
C LEU A 288 5.02 3.03 13.32
N SER A 289 5.43 3.84 14.30
CA SER A 289 4.50 4.42 15.27
C SER A 289 3.51 5.36 14.58
N ILE A 290 3.94 6.16 13.59
CA ILE A 290 3.06 7.01 12.78
C ILE A 290 2.08 6.16 11.95
N MET A 291 2.54 5.07 11.34
CA MET A 291 1.71 4.14 10.57
C MET A 291 0.62 3.47 11.44
N ASN A 292 0.96 3.13 12.69
CA ASN A 292 0.04 2.54 13.65
C ASN A 292 -0.88 3.55 14.34
N CYS A 293 -0.61 4.85 14.22
CA CYS A 293 -1.38 5.88 14.89
C CYS A 293 -2.83 5.83 14.38
N PRO A 294 -3.80 5.49 15.26
CA PRO A 294 -5.14 5.11 14.83
C PRO A 294 -6.00 6.37 14.63
N VAL A 295 -5.60 7.24 13.71
CA VAL A 295 -6.30 8.50 13.41
C VAL A 295 -7.60 8.25 12.63
N GLU A 296 -7.74 7.05 12.04
CA GLU A 296 -8.92 6.62 11.31
C GLU A 296 -10.18 6.62 12.20
N TRP A 297 -10.04 6.52 13.53
CA TRP A 297 -11.20 6.64 14.43
C TRP A 297 -11.95 7.97 14.27
N PHE A 298 -11.26 9.04 13.85
CA PHE A 298 -11.89 10.34 13.63
C PHE A 298 -12.87 10.32 12.44
N THR A 299 -12.72 9.41 11.47
CA THR A 299 -13.62 9.31 10.31
C THR A 299 -15.04 8.86 10.69
N LEU A 300 -15.21 8.23 11.86
CA LEU A 300 -16.53 7.86 12.37
C LEU A 300 -17.33 9.08 12.85
N GLY A 301 -16.65 10.15 13.26
CA GLY A 301 -17.27 11.39 13.73
C GLY A 301 -17.32 12.47 12.66
N PHE A 302 -16.26 12.59 11.86
CA PHE A 302 -16.05 13.69 10.92
C PHE A 302 -15.90 13.18 9.49
N ASN A 303 -16.32 13.99 8.52
CA ASN A 303 -16.11 13.70 7.11
C ASN A 303 -14.65 14.03 6.72
N LEU A 304 -13.80 13.01 6.60
CA LEU A 304 -12.37 13.15 6.30
C LEU A 304 -12.01 12.40 4.99
N PRO A 305 -12.29 12.97 3.80
CA PRO A 305 -12.06 12.29 2.52
C PRO A 305 -10.57 12.05 2.21
N PHE A 306 -9.66 12.79 2.83
CA PHE A 306 -8.20 12.65 2.65
C PHE A 306 -7.60 11.44 3.37
N MET A 307 -8.39 10.66 4.11
CA MET A 307 -7.88 9.58 4.96
C MET A 307 -7.17 8.48 4.16
N VAL A 308 -7.67 8.15 2.97
CA VAL A 308 -7.06 7.16 2.06
C VAL A 308 -5.66 7.61 1.64
N LEU A 309 -5.55 8.83 1.09
CA LEU A 309 -4.25 9.42 0.71
C LEU A 309 -3.27 9.50 1.89
N LEU A 310 -3.74 9.85 3.08
CA LEU A 310 -2.89 9.89 4.27
C LEU A 310 -2.34 8.51 4.65
N ASN A 311 -3.16 7.45 4.51
CA ASN A 311 -2.71 6.08 4.75
C ASN A 311 -1.69 5.62 3.71
N ASP A 312 -1.91 5.92 2.43
CA ASP A 312 -0.96 5.57 1.36
C ASP A 312 0.39 6.26 1.58
N ILE A 313 0.39 7.52 2.00
CA ILE A 313 1.62 8.26 2.35
C ILE A 313 2.34 7.63 3.56
N ARG A 314 1.59 7.16 4.57
CA ARG A 314 2.17 6.52 5.76
C ARG A 314 2.82 5.20 5.42
N ASP A 315 2.15 4.37 4.64
CA ASP A 315 2.65 3.07 4.19
C ASP A 315 3.87 3.25 3.27
N GLY A 316 3.80 4.21 2.33
CA GLY A 316 4.93 4.59 1.49
C GLY A 316 6.15 5.07 2.29
N ALA A 317 5.95 5.89 3.32
CA ALA A 317 7.02 6.35 4.20
C ALA A 317 7.64 5.20 5.02
N PHE A 318 6.83 4.25 5.49
CA PHE A 318 7.31 3.05 6.16
C PHE A 318 8.19 2.20 5.26
N TYR A 319 7.74 1.91 4.02
CA TYR A 319 8.54 1.14 3.07
C TYR A 319 9.83 1.86 2.69
N ALA A 320 9.80 3.18 2.45
CA ALA A 320 11.00 3.97 2.16
C ALA A 320 12.05 3.84 3.27
N MET A 321 11.63 3.92 4.54
CA MET A 321 12.52 3.80 5.68
C MET A 321 13.00 2.37 5.94
N LEU A 322 12.16 1.37 5.71
CA LEU A 322 12.53 -0.04 5.81
C LEU A 322 13.61 -0.41 4.77
N LEU A 323 13.42 -0.02 3.51
CA LEU A 323 14.38 -0.26 2.44
C LEU A 323 15.71 0.48 2.70
N SER A 324 15.63 1.70 3.22
CA SER A 324 16.81 2.48 3.64
C SER A 324 17.54 1.80 4.80
N PHE A 325 16.81 1.29 5.79
CA PHE A 325 17.35 0.55 6.92
C PHE A 325 18.10 -0.70 6.46
N TRP A 326 17.54 -1.50 5.54
CA TRP A 326 18.21 -2.72 5.05
C TRP A 326 19.55 -2.43 4.37
N ILE A 327 19.62 -1.44 3.48
CA ILE A 327 20.90 -1.09 2.82
C ILE A 327 21.93 -0.62 3.84
N ILE A 328 21.55 0.31 4.73
CA ILE A 328 22.48 0.85 5.74
C ILE A 328 22.93 -0.28 6.68
N PHE A 329 22.03 -1.17 7.06
CA PHE A 329 22.34 -2.30 7.92
C PHE A 329 23.35 -3.25 7.25
N VAL A 330 23.12 -3.65 6.00
CA VAL A 330 24.02 -4.54 5.27
C VAL A 330 25.39 -3.88 5.06
N GLY A 331 25.39 -2.58 4.75
CA GLY A 331 26.60 -1.77 4.59
C GLY A 331 27.45 -1.68 5.85
N GLU A 332 26.84 -1.34 7.00
CA GLU A 332 27.57 -1.21 8.26
C GLU A 332 28.15 -2.55 8.76
N HIS A 333 27.57 -3.68 8.36
CA HIS A 333 28.09 -5.02 8.67
C HIS A 333 29.17 -5.48 7.67
N MET A 334 29.57 -4.67 6.68
CA MET A 334 30.75 -4.95 5.86
C MET A 334 32.04 -4.72 6.65
N LEU A 335 32.84 -5.78 6.76
CA LEU A 335 34.05 -5.80 7.58
C LEU A 335 35.19 -4.91 7.04
N ASP A 336 35.22 -4.62 5.74
CA ASP A 336 36.34 -3.93 5.05
C ASP A 336 36.04 -2.47 4.62
N GLN A 337 34.95 -1.83 5.08
CA GLN A 337 34.62 -0.44 4.68
C GLN A 337 35.34 0.58 5.58
N ILE A 338 36.12 1.49 4.97
CA ILE A 338 37.01 2.47 5.65
C ILE A 338 36.22 3.63 6.28
N GLU A 339 35.07 4.00 5.69
CA GLU A 339 34.19 5.05 6.21
C GLU A 339 32.91 4.45 6.78
N ARG A 340 32.91 4.14 8.08
CA ARG A 340 31.71 3.70 8.82
C ARG A 340 31.00 4.86 9.48
N ASN A 341 29.73 4.66 9.86
CA ASN A 341 28.98 5.58 10.71
C ASN A 341 28.68 6.98 10.09
N LYS A 342 28.87 7.14 8.76
CA LYS A 342 28.54 8.37 8.03
C LYS A 342 27.44 8.10 7.01
N LEU A 343 26.35 8.86 7.08
CA LEU A 343 25.25 8.76 6.11
C LEU A 343 25.69 9.10 4.68
N SER A 344 26.67 10.01 4.53
CA SER A 344 27.21 10.43 3.23
C SER A 344 27.78 9.26 2.42
N ALA A 345 28.32 8.23 3.09
CA ALA A 345 28.85 7.04 2.42
C ALA A 345 27.76 6.26 1.66
N TYR A 346 26.49 6.37 2.09
CA TYR A 346 25.35 5.67 1.50
C TYR A 346 24.50 6.54 0.56
N TRP A 347 24.90 7.80 0.31
CA TRP A 347 24.10 8.76 -0.45
C TRP A 347 23.63 8.21 -1.79
N LYS A 348 24.53 7.56 -2.55
CA LYS A 348 24.22 6.98 -3.87
C LYS A 348 23.08 5.96 -3.80
N HIS A 349 23.03 5.17 -2.72
CA HIS A 349 22.04 4.11 -2.54
C HIS A 349 20.71 4.70 -2.06
N LEU A 350 20.76 5.67 -1.15
CA LEU A 350 19.59 6.37 -0.64
C LEU A 350 18.92 7.22 -1.71
N THR A 351 19.67 7.79 -2.67
CA THR A 351 19.10 8.52 -3.81
C THR A 351 18.21 7.64 -4.68
N VAL A 352 18.56 6.36 -4.90
CA VAL A 352 17.73 5.43 -5.68
C VAL A 352 16.40 5.15 -4.98
N VAL A 353 16.45 4.91 -3.66
CA VAL A 353 15.23 4.71 -2.85
C VAL A 353 14.38 5.97 -2.84
N LEU A 354 14.99 7.13 -2.60
CA LEU A 354 14.31 8.42 -2.58
C LEU A 354 13.63 8.71 -3.92
N LEU A 355 14.31 8.45 -5.04
CA LEU A 355 13.76 8.66 -6.38
C LEU A 355 12.53 7.78 -6.61
N ALA A 356 12.60 6.49 -6.28
CA ALA A 356 11.48 5.56 -6.43
C ALA A 356 10.27 5.97 -5.58
N CYS A 357 10.49 6.29 -4.31
CA CYS A 357 9.43 6.70 -3.40
C CYS A 357 8.85 8.07 -3.78
N LEU A 358 9.67 9.00 -4.26
CA LEU A 358 9.21 10.30 -4.73
C LEU A 358 8.38 10.17 -6.01
N SER A 359 8.76 9.30 -6.95
CA SER A 359 7.96 9.06 -8.15
C SER A 359 6.59 8.47 -7.83
N LEU A 360 6.52 7.50 -6.90
CA LEU A 360 5.24 6.95 -6.45
C LEU A 360 4.42 7.98 -5.68
N LEU A 361 5.05 8.80 -4.82
CA LEU A 361 4.36 9.86 -4.11
C LEU A 361 3.75 10.90 -5.06
N ILE A 362 4.46 11.29 -6.12
CA ILE A 362 3.93 12.21 -7.14
C ILE A 362 2.74 11.58 -7.85
N PHE A 363 2.83 10.29 -8.21
CA PHE A 363 1.73 9.55 -8.81
C PHE A 363 0.48 9.54 -7.91
N GLU A 364 0.63 9.18 -6.63
CA GLU A 364 -0.47 9.20 -5.65
C GLU A 364 -1.08 10.60 -5.47
N MET A 365 -0.25 11.63 -5.41
CA MET A 365 -0.74 13.02 -5.32
C MET A 365 -1.48 13.47 -6.59
N CYS A 366 -1.09 12.97 -7.76
CA CYS A 366 -1.78 13.26 -9.02
C CYS A 366 -3.11 12.49 -9.16
N GLU A 367 -3.18 11.25 -8.71
CA GLU A 367 -4.40 10.44 -8.75
C GLU A 367 -5.31 10.74 -7.55
N ARG A 368 -4.93 10.27 -6.36
CA ARG A 368 -5.69 10.39 -5.11
C ARG A 368 -5.82 11.83 -4.64
N GLY A 369 -4.79 12.66 -4.83
CA GLY A 369 -4.85 14.08 -4.45
C GLY A 369 -5.87 14.88 -5.27
N ARG A 370 -6.05 14.56 -6.56
CA ARG A 370 -7.07 15.19 -7.40
C ARG A 370 -8.48 14.65 -7.13
N GLN A 371 -8.59 13.37 -6.77
CA GLN A 371 -9.86 12.75 -6.38
C GLN A 371 -10.52 13.44 -5.17
N LEU A 372 -9.75 14.11 -4.30
CA LEU A 372 -10.30 14.88 -3.17
C LEU A 372 -11.16 16.07 -3.60
N VAL A 373 -10.85 16.68 -4.75
CA VAL A 373 -11.63 17.79 -5.31
C VAL A 373 -12.70 17.28 -6.25
N ASN A 374 -12.38 16.28 -7.06
CA ASN A 374 -13.31 15.66 -7.99
C ASN A 374 -13.26 14.13 -7.85
N PRO A 375 -14.23 13.50 -7.15
CA PRO A 375 -14.28 12.06 -6.95
C PRO A 375 -14.36 11.23 -8.25
N PHE A 376 -14.79 11.85 -9.36
CA PHE A 376 -14.90 11.19 -10.66
C PHE A 376 -13.60 11.24 -11.47
N PHE A 377 -12.58 11.95 -10.98
CA PHE A 377 -11.30 12.06 -11.68
C PHE A 377 -10.57 10.70 -11.70
N SER A 378 -10.04 10.35 -12.87
CA SER A 378 -9.10 9.25 -13.04
C SER A 378 -7.96 9.70 -13.93
N ILE A 379 -6.72 9.47 -13.51
CA ILE A 379 -5.54 9.83 -14.32
C ILE A 379 -5.46 9.00 -15.60
N TRP A 380 -6.02 7.79 -15.57
CA TRP A 380 -6.01 6.82 -16.66
C TRP A 380 -6.90 7.21 -17.83
N SER A 381 -7.84 8.13 -17.65
CA SER A 381 -8.79 8.51 -18.70
C SER A 381 -8.28 9.57 -19.67
N SER A 382 -7.17 10.22 -19.39
CA SER A 382 -6.54 11.20 -20.27
C SER A 382 -5.28 10.59 -20.88
N GLU A 383 -5.07 10.73 -22.20
CA GLU A 383 -3.87 10.22 -22.86
C GLU A 383 -2.58 10.78 -22.24
N VAL A 384 -2.57 12.08 -21.93
CA VAL A 384 -1.41 12.73 -21.29
C VAL A 384 -1.26 12.25 -19.84
N GLY A 385 -2.38 12.04 -19.15
CA GLY A 385 -2.42 11.54 -17.78
C GLY A 385 -1.90 10.12 -17.66
N SER A 386 -2.37 9.21 -18.51
CA SER A 386 -1.98 7.80 -18.52
C SER A 386 -0.50 7.64 -18.87
N VAL A 387 0.00 8.37 -19.88
CA VAL A 387 1.44 8.38 -20.23
C VAL A 387 2.28 8.87 -19.05
N ALA A 388 1.86 9.93 -18.36
CA ALA A 388 2.55 10.43 -17.17
C ALA A 388 2.52 9.41 -16.00
N ALA A 389 1.36 8.79 -15.74
CA ALA A 389 1.20 7.73 -14.74
C ALA A 389 2.11 6.54 -15.01
N PHE A 390 2.08 6.00 -16.24
CA PHE A 390 2.98 4.93 -16.66
C PHE A 390 4.44 5.32 -16.51
N THR A 391 4.81 6.56 -16.84
CA THR A 391 6.19 7.05 -16.67
C THR A 391 6.63 7.00 -15.21
N PHE A 392 5.81 7.48 -14.26
CA PHE A 392 6.14 7.41 -12.84
C PHE A 392 6.27 5.98 -12.32
N ILE A 393 5.36 5.09 -12.72
CA ILE A 393 5.37 3.67 -12.32
C ILE A 393 6.59 2.95 -12.91
N ILE A 394 6.93 3.20 -14.18
CA ILE A 394 8.10 2.60 -14.83
C ILE A 394 9.40 3.09 -14.17
N VAL A 395 9.53 4.38 -13.89
CA VAL A 395 10.69 4.95 -13.18
C VAL A 395 10.85 4.33 -11.81
N ALA A 396 9.77 4.23 -11.03
CA ALA A 396 9.77 3.58 -9.72
C ALA A 396 10.19 2.11 -9.81
N SER A 397 9.66 1.39 -10.80
CA SER A 397 9.95 -0.03 -11.03
C SER A 397 11.42 -0.27 -11.41
N ILE A 398 11.98 0.53 -12.31
CA ILE A 398 13.40 0.44 -12.68
C ILE A 398 14.28 0.74 -11.47
N ALA A 399 13.96 1.78 -10.69
CA ALA A 399 14.70 2.12 -9.48
C ALA A 399 14.62 1.00 -8.42
N ALA A 400 13.46 0.36 -8.25
CA ALA A 400 13.28 -0.79 -7.38
C ALA A 400 14.10 -2.00 -7.83
N CYS A 401 14.15 -2.30 -9.14
CA CYS A 401 14.99 -3.35 -9.71
C CYS A 401 16.48 -3.09 -9.47
N VAL A 402 16.94 -1.85 -9.71
CA VAL A 402 18.34 -1.43 -9.44
C VAL A 402 18.67 -1.56 -7.95
N TYR A 403 17.76 -1.13 -7.08
CA TYR A 403 17.88 -1.30 -5.64
C TYR A 403 18.04 -2.78 -5.25
N PHE A 404 17.19 -3.65 -5.80
CA PHE A 404 17.21 -5.08 -5.48
C PHE A 404 18.49 -5.77 -5.93
N LEU A 405 18.95 -5.51 -7.16
CA LEU A 405 20.24 -6.02 -7.67
C LEU A 405 21.39 -5.56 -6.79
N PHE A 406 21.38 -4.30 -6.37
CA PHE A 406 22.39 -3.74 -5.50
C PHE A 406 22.39 -4.37 -4.10
N LEU A 407 21.21 -4.57 -3.50
CA LEU A 407 21.06 -5.25 -2.23
C LEU A 407 21.60 -6.69 -2.31
N CYS A 408 21.26 -7.42 -3.37
CA CYS A 408 21.78 -8.77 -3.61
C CYS A 408 23.31 -8.79 -3.73
N PHE A 409 23.87 -7.83 -4.46
CA PHE A 409 25.32 -7.68 -4.59
C PHE A 409 26.01 -7.41 -3.24
N LEU A 410 25.45 -6.50 -2.42
CA LEU A 410 25.99 -6.22 -1.08
C LEU A 410 25.91 -7.44 -0.18
N VAL A 411 24.78 -8.14 -0.18
CA VAL A 411 24.59 -9.38 0.59
C VAL A 411 25.62 -10.44 0.18
N PHE A 412 25.80 -10.67 -1.12
CA PHE A 412 26.81 -11.57 -1.65
C PHE A 412 28.23 -11.18 -1.22
N LYS A 413 28.55 -9.89 -1.30
CA LYS A 413 29.85 -9.35 -0.87
C LYS A 413 30.09 -9.57 0.62
N VAL A 414 29.08 -9.34 1.47
CA VAL A 414 29.17 -9.61 2.92
C VAL A 414 29.40 -11.10 3.17
N PHE A 415 28.65 -12.00 2.52
CA PHE A 415 28.86 -13.44 2.66
C PHE A 415 30.25 -13.89 2.24
N ARG A 416 30.74 -13.38 1.10
CA ARG A 416 32.11 -13.68 0.63
C ARG A 416 33.14 -13.17 1.64
N ASN A 417 32.99 -11.96 2.16
CA ASN A 417 33.89 -11.38 3.16
C ASN A 417 33.92 -12.21 4.45
N ILE A 418 32.73 -12.55 4.98
CA ILE A 418 32.60 -13.42 6.16
C ILE A 418 33.27 -14.77 5.92
N SER A 419 33.09 -15.36 4.73
CA SER A 419 33.72 -16.63 4.37
C SER A 419 35.25 -16.53 4.36
N THR A 420 35.80 -15.51 3.70
CA THR A 420 37.25 -15.28 3.62
C THR A 420 37.88 -14.95 4.98
N LYS A 421 37.21 -14.18 5.83
CA LYS A 421 37.74 -13.82 7.17
C LYS A 421 37.53 -14.92 8.20
N ARG A 422 36.69 -15.94 7.94
CA ARG A 422 36.48 -17.05 8.88
C ARG A 422 37.76 -17.85 9.13
N SER A 423 38.63 -17.99 8.14
CA SER A 423 39.92 -18.66 8.30
C SER A 423 40.90 -17.83 9.14
N SER A 424 40.90 -16.50 9.01
CA SER A 424 41.77 -15.62 9.80
C SER A 424 41.27 -15.37 11.21
N LEU A 425 39.96 -15.51 11.48
CA LEU A 425 39.38 -15.38 12.82
C LEU A 425 39.93 -16.41 13.83
N LEU A 426 40.42 -17.57 13.36
CA LEU A 426 41.05 -18.57 14.24
C LEU A 426 42.41 -18.11 14.78
N HIS A 427 43.08 -17.18 14.09
CA HIS A 427 44.40 -16.66 14.44
C HIS A 427 44.36 -15.31 15.18
N MET A 428 43.18 -14.77 15.49
CA MET A 428 43.03 -13.49 16.22
C MET A 428 42.94 -13.70 17.74
N SER A 429 43.24 -12.63 18.50
CA SER A 429 43.07 -12.59 19.95
C SER A 429 41.62 -12.93 20.37
N THR A 430 41.48 -13.49 21.58
CA THR A 430 40.20 -14.00 22.09
C THR A 430 39.12 -12.91 22.17
N PHE A 431 39.52 -11.67 22.49
CA PHE A 431 38.63 -10.50 22.55
C PHE A 431 38.13 -10.09 21.16
N ARG A 432 39.05 -9.90 20.21
CA ARG A 432 38.72 -9.52 18.82
C ARG A 432 37.90 -10.59 18.11
N ARG A 433 38.18 -11.86 18.38
CA ARG A 433 37.40 -13.01 17.86
C ARG A 433 35.96 -12.99 18.36
N LYS A 434 35.72 -12.73 19.66
CA LYS A 434 34.37 -12.64 20.23
C LYS A 434 33.57 -11.50 19.61
N TYR A 435 34.19 -10.32 19.43
CA TYR A 435 33.55 -9.16 18.80
C TYR A 435 33.11 -9.45 17.35
N TYR A 436 34.00 -9.94 16.49
CA TYR A 436 33.64 -10.24 15.10
C TYR A 436 32.68 -11.42 14.98
N SER A 437 32.79 -12.43 15.84
CA SER A 437 31.83 -13.54 15.89
C SER A 437 30.42 -13.05 16.26
N GLY A 438 30.32 -12.09 17.19
CA GLY A 438 29.06 -11.43 17.53
C GLY A 438 28.47 -10.65 16.36
N LEU A 439 29.29 -9.84 15.68
CA LEU A 439 28.88 -9.06 14.51
C LEU A 439 28.37 -9.96 13.36
N ILE A 440 29.07 -11.06 13.07
CA ILE A 440 28.65 -12.06 12.08
C ILE A 440 27.33 -12.72 12.48
N PHE A 441 27.16 -13.04 13.76
CA PHE A 441 25.92 -13.65 14.27
C PHE A 441 24.73 -12.70 14.11
N ARG A 442 24.88 -11.41 14.48
CA ARG A 442 23.84 -10.38 14.31
C ARG A 442 23.40 -10.28 12.85
N PHE A 443 24.36 -10.22 11.93
CA PHE A 443 24.09 -10.11 10.50
C PHE A 443 23.32 -11.32 9.97
N LYS A 444 23.79 -12.54 10.27
CA LYS A 444 23.14 -13.78 9.83
C LYS A 444 21.74 -13.94 10.41
N PHE A 445 21.59 -13.62 11.70
CA PHE A 445 20.30 -13.70 12.38
C PHE A 445 19.28 -12.78 11.71
N LEU A 446 19.61 -11.49 11.53
CA LEU A 446 18.70 -10.55 10.88
C LEU A 446 18.35 -11.01 9.46
N MET A 447 19.36 -11.40 8.69
CA MET A 447 19.16 -11.81 7.31
C MET A 447 18.21 -12.99 7.16
N ILE A 448 18.34 -14.02 8.01
CA ILE A 448 17.43 -15.17 8.01
C ILE A 448 16.00 -14.72 8.33
N VAL A 449 15.83 -13.88 9.35
CA VAL A 449 14.51 -13.36 9.74
C VAL A 449 13.90 -12.53 8.62
N THR A 450 14.65 -11.61 8.01
CA THR A 450 14.18 -10.77 6.91
C THR A 450 13.79 -11.59 5.68
N LEU A 451 14.62 -12.59 5.30
CA LEU A 451 14.31 -13.48 4.17
C LEU A 451 13.07 -14.33 4.44
N LEU A 452 12.90 -14.83 5.66
CA LEU A 452 11.72 -15.58 6.05
C LEU A 452 10.46 -14.70 6.00
N CYS A 453 10.52 -13.48 6.52
CA CYS A 453 9.42 -12.52 6.43
C CYS A 453 9.08 -12.19 4.97
N ALA A 454 10.07 -11.93 4.12
CA ALA A 454 9.85 -11.65 2.70
C ALA A 454 9.23 -12.86 1.97
N ALA A 455 9.74 -14.07 2.20
CA ALA A 455 9.23 -15.30 1.60
C ALA A 455 7.78 -15.56 2.01
N LEU A 456 7.45 -15.43 3.30
CA LEU A 456 6.08 -15.59 3.77
C LEU A 456 5.14 -14.56 3.14
N THR A 457 5.54 -13.28 3.07
CA THR A 457 4.73 -12.24 2.43
C THR A 457 4.42 -12.58 0.97
N VAL A 458 5.41 -13.06 0.20
CA VAL A 458 5.20 -13.46 -1.20
C VAL A 458 4.31 -14.69 -1.31
N ILE A 459 4.54 -15.72 -0.49
CA ILE A 459 3.73 -16.94 -0.48
C ILE A 459 2.27 -16.61 -0.18
N PHE A 460 2.01 -15.83 0.87
CA PHE A 460 0.64 -15.46 1.22
C PHE A 460 0.00 -14.51 0.22
N PHE A 461 0.77 -13.64 -0.43
CA PHE A 461 0.26 -12.81 -1.52
C PHE A 461 -0.21 -13.67 -2.69
N ILE A 462 0.61 -14.63 -3.13
CA ILE A 462 0.25 -15.57 -4.21
C ILE A 462 -0.98 -16.39 -3.82
N LEU A 463 -1.02 -16.93 -2.61
CA LEU A 463 -2.18 -17.69 -2.12
C LEU A 463 -3.45 -16.83 -2.09
N GLY A 464 -3.34 -15.56 -1.66
CA GLY A 464 -4.46 -14.61 -1.69
C GLY A 464 -4.99 -14.42 -3.12
N GLN A 465 -4.11 -14.13 -4.09
CA GLN A 465 -4.49 -13.94 -5.48
C GLN A 465 -5.09 -15.19 -6.13
N VAL A 466 -4.54 -16.38 -5.83
CA VAL A 466 -5.09 -17.64 -6.34
C VAL A 466 -6.47 -17.93 -5.75
N SER A 467 -6.66 -17.69 -4.45
CA SER A 467 -7.96 -17.89 -3.79
C SER A 467 -9.04 -16.93 -4.29
N GLU A 468 -8.68 -15.69 -4.64
CA GLU A 468 -9.58 -14.74 -5.31
C GLU A 468 -9.97 -15.23 -6.72
N GLY A 469 -9.11 -16.01 -7.37
CA GLY A 469 -9.39 -16.67 -8.66
C GLY A 469 -10.33 -17.88 -8.57
N GLU A 470 -10.37 -18.59 -7.44
CA GLU A 470 -11.24 -19.77 -7.24
C GLU A 470 -12.72 -19.42 -7.05
N TRP A 471 -13.07 -18.16 -6.76
CA TRP A 471 -14.48 -17.70 -6.71
C TRP A 471 -15.25 -17.84 -8.04
N LYS A 472 -14.57 -18.19 -9.16
CA LYS A 472 -15.23 -18.57 -10.42
C LYS A 472 -15.68 -20.03 -10.48
N TRP A 473 -15.26 -20.88 -9.55
CA TRP A 473 -15.54 -22.32 -9.57
C TRP A 473 -16.07 -22.72 -8.20
N GLY A 474 -17.39 -22.58 -8.04
CA GLY A 474 -18.04 -22.76 -6.74
C GLY A 474 -17.71 -24.11 -6.10
N ASP A 475 -17.21 -24.06 -4.88
CA ASP A 475 -17.46 -25.07 -3.86
C ASP A 475 -17.43 -24.40 -2.47
N GLU A 476 -18.50 -24.61 -1.72
CA GLU A 476 -18.62 -24.33 -0.31
C GLU A 476 -17.77 -25.34 0.46
N ASP A 477 -16.84 -24.89 1.31
CA ASP A 477 -16.78 -25.30 2.72
C ASP A 477 -15.52 -24.75 3.41
N ILE A 478 -15.73 -24.16 4.59
CA ILE A 478 -14.78 -23.45 5.47
C ILE A 478 -14.49 -22.00 5.03
N ASN A 479 -15.27 -21.05 5.58
CA ASN A 479 -15.16 -19.60 5.43
C ASN A 479 -13.87 -19.01 6.07
N ILE A 480 -12.69 -19.49 5.70
CA ILE A 480 -11.44 -18.80 6.03
C ILE A 480 -11.23 -17.69 5.01
N GLU A 481 -11.27 -16.46 5.48
CA GLU A 481 -11.07 -15.27 4.64
C GLU A 481 -9.56 -15.05 4.43
N TYR A 482 -9.01 -15.61 3.34
CA TYR A 482 -7.57 -15.54 3.04
C TYR A 482 -7.08 -14.12 2.83
N THR A 483 -7.87 -13.26 2.18
CA THR A 483 -7.49 -11.86 1.91
C THR A 483 -7.41 -11.05 3.22
N SER A 484 -8.34 -11.24 4.16
CA SER A 484 -8.29 -10.55 5.46
C SER A 484 -7.14 -11.09 6.33
N ALA A 485 -6.91 -12.41 6.34
CA ALA A 485 -5.78 -13.06 7.00
C ALA A 485 -4.43 -12.55 6.48
N PHE A 486 -4.31 -12.36 5.18
CA PHE A 486 -3.12 -11.80 4.55
C PHE A 486 -2.87 -10.36 5.03
N LEU A 487 -3.88 -9.48 4.96
CA LEU A 487 -3.73 -8.08 5.37
C LEU A 487 -3.35 -7.94 6.85
N THR A 488 -4.06 -8.62 7.76
CA THR A 488 -3.75 -8.57 9.20
C THR A 488 -2.42 -9.27 9.51
N GLY A 489 -2.12 -10.37 8.83
CA GLY A 489 -0.89 -11.13 8.99
C GLY A 489 0.35 -10.34 8.59
N VAL A 490 0.33 -9.69 7.42
CA VAL A 490 1.43 -8.83 6.95
C VAL A 490 1.60 -7.61 7.85
N TYR A 491 0.49 -6.96 8.24
CA TYR A 491 0.53 -5.85 9.19
C TYR A 491 1.14 -6.27 10.54
N GLY A 492 0.74 -7.42 11.07
CA GLY A 492 1.28 -8.01 12.29
C GLY A 492 2.77 -8.38 12.14
N MET A 493 3.15 -8.96 11.00
CA MET A 493 4.53 -9.35 10.70
C MET A 493 5.49 -8.17 10.76
N TRP A 494 5.17 -7.06 10.11
CA TRP A 494 6.02 -5.88 10.11
C TRP A 494 6.13 -5.23 11.48
N ASN A 495 5.04 -5.21 12.24
CA ASN A 495 5.05 -4.75 13.63
C ASN A 495 5.94 -5.59 14.53
N VAL A 496 5.75 -6.91 14.50
CA VAL A 496 6.55 -7.87 15.26
C VAL A 496 8.02 -7.81 14.84
N TYR A 497 8.29 -7.69 13.55
CA TYR A 497 9.65 -7.54 13.01
C TYR A 497 10.36 -6.32 13.59
N VAL A 498 9.78 -5.12 13.49
CA VAL A 498 10.43 -3.90 14.00
C VAL A 498 10.53 -3.91 15.53
N MET A 499 9.52 -4.40 16.25
CA MET A 499 9.60 -4.57 17.71
C MET A 499 10.74 -5.53 18.10
N ALA A 500 10.91 -6.63 17.37
CA ALA A 500 12.01 -7.55 17.59
C ALA A 500 13.37 -6.88 17.32
N LEU A 501 13.47 -6.03 16.29
CA LEU A 501 14.69 -5.25 16.05
C LEU A 501 14.99 -4.29 17.20
N LEU A 502 14.01 -3.51 17.63
CA LEU A 502 14.16 -2.58 18.76
C LEU A 502 14.59 -3.33 20.03
N ALA A 503 14.00 -4.50 20.30
CA ALA A 503 14.34 -5.31 21.48
C ALA A 503 15.73 -5.94 21.40
N LEU A 504 16.05 -6.58 20.26
CA LEU A 504 17.28 -7.36 20.09
C LEU A 504 18.50 -6.49 19.84
N TYR A 505 18.34 -5.33 19.18
CA TYR A 505 19.43 -4.39 18.89
C TYR A 505 19.64 -3.32 19.97
N ALA A 506 18.87 -3.34 21.05
CA ALA A 506 19.09 -2.46 22.18
C ALA A 506 20.46 -2.72 22.87
N PRO A 507 21.08 -1.69 23.46
CA PRO A 507 22.22 -1.87 24.35
C PRO A 507 21.90 -2.81 25.53
N SER A 508 22.83 -3.70 25.86
CA SER A 508 22.70 -4.60 27.02
C SER A 508 23.37 -3.99 28.26
N HIS A 509 22.77 -4.19 29.44
CA HIS A 509 23.39 -3.85 30.73
C HIS A 509 24.48 -4.85 31.17
N LYS A 510 24.64 -5.97 30.45
CA LYS A 510 25.68 -6.96 30.76
C LYS A 510 26.98 -6.56 30.07
N HIS A 511 27.97 -6.16 30.84
CA HIS A 511 29.34 -6.00 30.38
C HIS A 511 29.99 -7.38 30.23
N PHE A 512 30.84 -7.55 29.20
CA PHE A 512 31.66 -8.76 29.09
C PHE A 512 32.58 -8.82 30.33
N PRO A 513 32.66 -9.95 31.05
CA PRO A 513 33.61 -10.08 32.14
C PRO A 513 35.02 -9.94 31.55
N ALA A 514 35.78 -8.96 32.03
CA ALA A 514 37.22 -8.95 31.87
C ALA A 514 37.72 -10.25 32.52
N SER A 515 38.34 -11.12 31.73
CA SER A 515 38.98 -12.32 32.25
C SER A 515 40.11 -11.85 33.17
N ALA A 516 39.93 -12.08 34.47
CA ALA A 516 40.96 -11.93 35.48
C ALA A 516 42.04 -13.01 35.26
N ASP A 517 42.96 -12.74 34.32
CA ASP A 517 44.27 -13.35 34.25
C ASP A 517 45.28 -12.20 34.27
N ASP A 518 46.00 -12.05 35.39
CA ASP A 518 46.88 -10.94 35.81
C ASP A 518 48.06 -10.59 34.87
N ASN A 519 48.13 -11.20 33.68
CA ASN A 519 49.10 -10.83 32.62
C ASN A 519 48.43 -10.28 31.35
N SER A 520 47.10 -10.08 31.36
CA SER A 520 46.32 -9.64 30.18
C SER A 520 45.75 -8.22 30.29
N GLU A 521 45.98 -7.50 31.40
CA GLU A 521 45.49 -6.13 31.57
C GLU A 521 46.22 -5.11 30.68
N THR A 522 47.53 -5.25 30.50
CA THR A 522 48.31 -4.41 29.57
C THR A 522 47.96 -4.67 28.11
N LEU A 523 47.75 -5.94 27.73
CA LEU A 523 47.39 -6.30 26.35
C LEU A 523 45.94 -5.90 26.02
N SER A 524 45.02 -6.01 26.99
CA SER A 524 43.61 -5.61 26.81
C SER A 524 43.42 -4.10 26.83
N GLN A 525 44.18 -3.33 27.62
CA GLN A 525 44.21 -1.87 27.51
C GLN A 525 44.81 -1.40 26.19
N GLU A 526 45.91 -2.01 25.71
CA GLU A 526 46.46 -1.70 24.38
C GLU A 526 45.50 -2.09 23.25
N GLU A 527 44.78 -3.22 23.36
CA GLU A 527 43.77 -3.62 22.38
C GLU A 527 42.47 -2.77 22.43
N GLU A 528 42.01 -2.34 23.61
CA GLU A 528 40.89 -1.38 23.73
C GLU A 528 41.30 -0.01 23.20
N VAL A 529 42.54 0.43 23.45
CA VAL A 529 43.10 1.66 22.87
C VAL A 529 43.22 1.51 21.36
N GLN A 530 43.63 0.38 20.79
CA GLN A 530 43.66 0.17 19.32
C GLN A 530 42.27 0.07 18.68
N LEU A 531 41.24 -0.44 19.38
CA LEU A 531 39.88 -0.45 18.87
C LEU A 531 39.21 0.94 18.93
N THR A 532 39.63 1.77 19.88
CA THR A 532 39.17 3.16 20.05
C THR A 532 39.98 4.14 19.20
N GLN A 533 41.26 3.81 18.94
CA GLN A 533 42.21 4.50 18.06
C GLN A 533 42.26 3.87 16.66
N VAL A 534 41.11 3.72 16.00
CA VAL A 534 41.12 3.81 14.54
C VAL A 534 40.76 5.24 14.14
N PRO A 535 41.67 6.25 14.29
CA PRO A 535 41.71 7.32 13.34
C PRO A 535 42.30 6.78 12.02
N SER A 536 41.89 7.41 10.95
CA SER A 536 42.10 7.10 9.53
C SER A 536 43.56 7.15 9.02
N THR A 537 44.55 6.64 9.76
CA THR A 537 45.98 6.85 9.43
C THR A 537 46.89 5.62 9.48
N SER A 538 46.37 4.38 9.56
CA SER A 538 47.21 3.16 9.47
C SER A 538 47.39 2.63 8.04
N ALA A 539 47.45 3.53 7.05
CA ALA A 539 47.84 3.22 5.67
C ALA A 539 49.10 3.97 5.20
N SER A 540 49.77 4.73 6.08
CA SER A 540 51.04 5.40 5.77
C SER A 540 52.26 4.48 5.96
N GLU A 541 52.17 3.40 6.74
CA GLU A 541 53.32 2.52 6.98
C GLU A 541 53.69 1.66 5.76
N GLY A 542 52.73 1.28 4.93
CA GLY A 542 53.01 0.59 3.65
C GLY A 542 53.60 1.50 2.57
N SER A 543 53.31 2.81 2.64
CA SER A 543 53.84 3.85 1.74
C SER A 543 55.26 4.28 2.12
N ASN A 544 55.58 4.29 3.41
CA ASN A 544 56.91 4.68 3.89
C ASN A 544 57.96 3.59 3.62
N LEU A 545 57.58 2.31 3.68
CA LEU A 545 58.47 1.19 3.35
C LEU A 545 58.80 1.12 1.85
N THR A 546 57.85 1.46 0.99
CA THR A 546 58.09 1.57 -0.47
C THR A 546 58.89 2.82 -0.85
N ALA A 547 58.69 3.94 -0.15
CA ALA A 547 59.51 5.15 -0.34
C ALA A 547 60.95 4.97 0.18
N PHE A 548 61.16 4.20 1.25
CA PHE A 548 62.51 3.91 1.77
C PHE A 548 63.28 2.97 0.85
N MET A 549 62.63 1.94 0.29
CA MET A 549 63.22 1.03 -0.70
C MET A 549 63.54 1.70 -2.03
N ALA A 550 62.74 2.69 -2.46
CA ALA A 550 63.01 3.47 -3.66
C ALA A 550 64.22 4.40 -3.49
N LYS A 551 64.52 4.87 -2.27
CA LYS A 551 65.66 5.74 -1.98
C LYS A 551 66.98 4.99 -1.85
N THR A 552 66.95 3.71 -1.45
CA THR A 552 68.18 2.86 -1.39
C THR A 552 68.57 2.27 -2.75
N ALA A 553 67.69 2.35 -3.75
CA ALA A 553 67.96 1.87 -5.11
C ALA A 553 68.49 2.98 -6.04
N ALA A 554 68.68 4.20 -5.54
CA ALA A 554 69.11 5.37 -6.31
C ALA A 554 70.37 6.06 -5.74
N ASP A 555 71.07 5.43 -4.79
CA ASP A 555 72.44 5.79 -4.38
C ASP A 555 73.42 4.65 -4.72
#